data_AF-A0AA38NLQ9-F1
#
_entry.id   AF-A0AA38NLQ9-F1
#
_cell.length_a   1.000
_cell.length_b   1.000
_cell.length_c   1.000
_cell.angle_alpha   90.00
_cell.angle_beta   90.00
_cell.angle_gamma   90.00
#
_symmetry.space_group_name_H-M   'P 1'
#
loop_
_entity.id
_entity.type
_entity.pdbx_description
1 polymer ?
#
loop_
_entity_poly.entity_id
_entity_poly.type
_entity_poly.pdbx_seq_one_letter_code
_entity_poly.pdbx_strand_id
1 'polypeptide(L)'
;MVSPWMTNGTITRFLKHNPKANIDKLYTRFQLGIHYLHCQDIVHGDIKGGNILIDEYGQPRLADFGLTIFADSTRHNTTDQGGTLRWMAPELLYPLPGIECYKRTTASDMYAYGCLCVEVYTGQVPFADVRSEIMVLEKV
;
A
#
# COMPACT_ATOMS: atom_id res chain seq x y z
N MET A 1 18.91 -3.43 8.39
CA MET A 1 18.90 -2.74 7.09
C MET A 1 19.19 -1.26 7.33
N VAL A 2 19.97 -0.61 6.47
CA VAL A 2 20.23 0.84 6.50
C VAL A 2 19.67 1.43 5.21
N SER A 3 18.84 2.46 5.30
CA SER A 3 18.24 3.15 4.15
C SER A 3 18.39 4.68 4.29
N PRO A 4 18.32 5.44 3.17
CA PRO A 4 18.33 6.89 3.22
C PRO A 4 17.17 7.45 4.06
N TRP A 5 17.45 8.49 4.85
CA TRP A 5 16.45 9.15 5.68
C TRP A 5 15.54 10.06 4.86
N MET A 6 14.23 9.97 5.10
CA MET A 6 13.21 10.78 4.43
C MET A 6 12.77 11.90 5.36
N THR A 7 13.34 13.09 5.17
CA THR A 7 13.23 14.24 6.09
C THR A 7 11.81 14.73 6.31
N ASN A 8 10.93 14.53 5.32
CA ASN A 8 9.53 14.96 5.38
C ASN A 8 8.58 13.88 5.94
N GLY A 9 9.11 12.72 6.34
CA GLY A 9 8.34 11.64 6.95
C GLY A 9 7.35 10.98 6.00
N THR A 10 6.25 10.44 6.54
CA THR A 10 5.20 9.80 5.73
C THR A 10 4.39 10.82 4.93
N ILE A 11 3.79 10.40 3.81
CA ILE A 11 2.93 11.27 3.00
C ILE A 11 1.75 11.83 3.81
N THR A 12 1.15 11.03 4.68
CA THR A 12 0.03 11.45 5.53
C THR A 12 0.45 12.55 6.50
N ARG A 13 1.66 12.47 7.07
CA ARG A 13 2.22 13.54 7.89
C ARG A 13 2.59 14.76 7.06
N PHE A 14 3.22 14.57 5.90
CA PHE A 14 3.64 15.64 5.02
C PHE A 14 2.46 16.50 4.56
N LEU A 15 1.38 15.88 4.08
CA LEU A 15 0.19 16.59 3.59
C LEU A 15 -0.57 17.34 4.69
N LYS A 16 -0.58 16.82 5.93
CA LYS A 16 -1.13 17.55 7.08
C LYS A 16 -0.41 18.87 7.34
N HIS A 17 0.91 18.92 7.12
CA HIS A 17 1.70 20.14 7.29
C HIS A 17 1.77 21.00 6.02
N ASN A 18 1.42 20.42 4.85
CA ASN A 18 1.48 21.06 3.54
C ASN A 18 0.16 20.89 2.77
N PRO A 19 -0.96 21.47 3.24
CA PRO A 19 -2.28 21.25 2.64
C PRO A 19 -2.43 21.79 1.21
N LYS A 20 -1.49 22.64 0.75
CA LYS A 20 -1.44 23.18 -0.62
C LYS A 20 -0.54 22.37 -1.55
N ALA A 21 0.04 21.26 -1.09
CA ALA A 21 0.87 20.40 -1.93
C ALA A 21 0.06 19.87 -3.13
N ASN A 22 0.69 19.77 -4.29
CA ASN A 22 0.04 19.24 -5.49
C ASN A 22 -0.05 17.71 -5.39
N ILE A 23 -1.23 17.22 -5.01
CA ILE A 23 -1.49 15.79 -4.81
C ILE A 23 -1.39 15.01 -6.14
N ASP A 24 -1.83 15.58 -7.26
CA ASP A 24 -1.76 14.92 -8.57
C ASP A 24 -0.33 14.61 -9.00
N LYS A 25 0.60 15.53 -8.70
CA LYS A 25 2.03 15.32 -8.92
C LYS A 25 2.57 14.18 -8.06
N LEU A 26 2.10 14.06 -6.82
CA LEU A 26 2.47 12.97 -5.92
C LEU A 26 1.93 11.63 -6.45
N TYR A 27 0.65 11.58 -6.86
CA TYR A 27 0.05 10.38 -7.46
C TYR A 27 0.81 9.87 -8.66
N THR A 28 1.16 10.77 -9.58
CA THR A 28 1.95 10.43 -10.77
C THR A 28 3.26 9.74 -10.38
N ARG A 29 3.93 10.23 -9.33
CA ARG A 29 5.21 9.67 -8.87
C ARG A 29 5.03 8.32 -8.16
N PHE A 30 3.97 8.12 -7.39
CA PHE A 30 3.66 6.81 -6.80
C PHE A 30 3.40 5.76 -7.86
N GLN A 31 2.57 6.10 -8.84
CA GLN A 31 2.22 5.21 -9.93
C GLN A 31 3.47 4.75 -10.68
N LEU A 32 4.43 5.64 -10.94
CA LEU A 32 5.71 5.27 -11.55
C LEU A 32 6.51 4.28 -10.68
N GLY A 33 6.53 4.45 -9.36
CA GLY A 33 7.19 3.54 -8.45
C GLY A 33 6.54 2.15 -8.42
N ILE A 34 5.21 2.10 -8.33
CA ILE A 34 4.44 0.84 -8.36
C ILE A 34 4.61 0.15 -9.70
N HIS A 35 4.47 0.90 -10.80
CA HIS A 35 4.66 0.41 -12.15
C HIS A 35 6.06 -0.19 -12.34
N TYR A 36 7.10 0.46 -11.82
CA TYR A 36 8.46 -0.08 -11.84
C TYR A 36 8.54 -1.45 -11.14
N LEU A 37 7.98 -1.59 -9.94
CA LEU A 37 7.96 -2.88 -9.23
C LEU A 37 7.22 -3.95 -10.03
N HIS A 38 6.03 -3.62 -10.54
CA HIS A 38 5.21 -4.57 -11.30
C HIS A 38 5.89 -4.99 -12.61
N CYS A 39 6.60 -4.08 -13.29
CA CYS A 39 7.42 -4.40 -14.46
C CYS A 39 8.65 -5.27 -14.16
N GLN A 40 9.01 -5.45 -12.90
CA GLN A 40 10.05 -6.38 -12.45
C GLN A 40 9.46 -7.66 -11.85
N ASP A 41 8.16 -7.89 -12.05
CA ASP A 41 7.41 -8.99 -11.44
C ASP A 41 7.52 -8.98 -9.91
N ILE A 42 7.54 -7.79 -9.30
CA ILE A 42 7.60 -7.60 -7.85
C ILE A 42 6.26 -7.05 -7.36
N VAL A 43 5.68 -7.73 -6.37
CA VAL A 43 4.48 -7.27 -5.65
C VAL A 43 4.93 -6.70 -4.31
N HIS A 44 4.53 -5.47 -3.98
CA HIS A 44 4.94 -4.81 -2.74
C HIS A 44 4.23 -5.43 -1.52
N GLY A 45 2.91 -5.58 -1.59
CA GLY A 45 2.12 -6.30 -0.58
C GLY A 45 1.66 -5.52 0.65
N ASP A 46 2.00 -4.22 0.79
CA ASP A 46 1.58 -3.35 1.91
C ASP A 46 1.55 -1.87 1.50
N ILE A 47 0.94 -1.57 0.35
CA ILE A 47 0.80 -0.19 -0.12
C ILE A 47 -0.18 0.57 0.78
N LYS A 48 0.33 1.58 1.48
CA LYS A 48 -0.44 2.47 2.37
C LYS A 48 0.30 3.78 2.62
N GLY A 49 -0.38 4.80 3.13
CA GLY A 49 0.22 6.11 3.39
C GLY A 49 1.38 6.07 4.40
N GLY A 50 1.38 5.09 5.31
CA GLY A 50 2.50 4.85 6.23
C GLY A 50 3.80 4.38 5.55
N ASN A 51 3.69 3.72 4.39
CA ASN A 51 4.81 3.13 3.65
C ASN A 51 5.24 4.00 2.46
N ILE A 52 4.73 5.22 2.42
CA ILE A 52 5.11 6.22 1.44
C ILE A 52 5.78 7.37 2.17
N LEU A 53 7.07 7.51 1.92
CA LEU A 53 7.90 8.52 2.54
C LEU A 53 8.19 9.66 1.57
N ILE A 54 8.37 10.86 2.10
CA ILE A 54 8.65 12.07 1.33
C ILE A 54 10.09 12.50 1.58
N ASP A 55 10.87 12.62 0.51
CA ASP A 55 12.25 13.09 0.58
C ASP A 55 12.34 14.61 0.74
N GLU A 56 13.55 15.12 0.90
CA GLU A 56 13.84 16.55 1.10
C GLU A 56 13.35 17.46 -0.05
N TYR A 57 13.16 16.91 -1.25
CA TYR A 57 12.65 17.62 -2.43
C TYR A 57 11.13 17.53 -2.58
N GLY A 58 10.44 17.03 -1.55
CA GLY A 58 9.00 16.79 -1.59
C GLY A 58 8.61 15.68 -2.58
N GLN A 59 9.56 14.81 -2.96
CA GLN A 59 9.28 13.69 -3.85
C GLN A 59 9.00 12.42 -3.05
N PRO A 60 8.04 11.62 -3.52
CA PRO A 60 7.70 10.41 -2.81
C PRO A 60 8.61 9.22 -3.12
N ARG A 61 8.71 8.34 -2.13
CA ARG A 61 9.48 7.09 -2.16
C ARG A 61 8.63 5.97 -1.53
N LEU A 62 8.52 4.84 -2.22
CA LEU A 62 8.01 3.59 -1.63
C LEU A 62 9.01 3.06 -0.60
N ALA A 63 8.50 2.57 0.51
CA ALA A 63 9.28 2.04 1.63
C ALA A 63 8.60 0.79 2.21
N ASP A 64 9.32 0.09 3.08
CA ASP A 64 8.87 -1.12 3.76
C ASP A 64 8.53 -2.31 2.83
N PHE A 65 9.59 -2.99 2.39
CA PHE A 65 9.51 -4.16 1.51
C PHE A 65 9.40 -5.48 2.31
N GLY A 66 8.94 -5.43 3.57
CA GLY A 66 8.87 -6.61 4.44
C GLY A 66 7.93 -7.72 3.94
N LEU A 67 6.92 -7.36 3.16
CA LEU A 67 5.94 -8.30 2.57
C LEU A 67 6.10 -8.48 1.06
N THR A 68 7.21 -7.99 0.50
CA THR A 68 7.45 -8.01 -0.94
C THR A 68 7.73 -9.42 -1.43
N ILE A 69 7.09 -9.80 -2.53
CA ILE A 69 7.27 -11.11 -3.18
C ILE A 69 7.44 -10.97 -4.69
N PHE A 70 8.08 -11.96 -5.31
CA PHE A 70 8.08 -12.08 -6.77
C PHE A 70 6.75 -12.67 -7.25
N ALA A 71 6.09 -12.05 -8.22
CA ALA A 71 4.79 -12.45 -8.74
C ALA A 71 4.79 -13.90 -9.30
N ASP A 72 5.91 -14.32 -9.90
CA ASP A 72 6.09 -15.66 -10.48
C ASP A 72 6.67 -16.69 -9.50
N SER A 73 6.92 -16.30 -8.24
CA SER A 73 7.34 -17.24 -7.22
C SER A 73 6.16 -18.14 -6.80
N THR A 74 6.01 -19.26 -7.50
CA THR A 74 5.13 -20.39 -7.14
C THR A 74 5.43 -21.01 -5.76
N ARG A 75 6.46 -20.50 -5.06
CA ARG A 75 7.03 -21.06 -3.82
C ARG A 75 6.86 -20.19 -2.58
N HIS A 76 6.33 -18.98 -2.69
CA HIS A 76 6.07 -18.15 -1.52
C HIS A 76 4.60 -18.25 -1.14
N ASN A 77 4.26 -19.37 -0.51
CA ASN A 77 3.07 -19.46 0.33
C ASN A 77 3.22 -18.40 1.42
N THR A 78 2.59 -17.24 1.26
CA THR A 78 2.53 -16.27 2.35
C THR A 78 1.52 -16.78 3.35
N THR A 79 1.97 -17.65 4.26
CA THR A 79 1.28 -17.91 5.54
C THR A 79 1.23 -16.65 6.41
N ASP A 80 1.97 -15.61 6.02
CA ASP A 80 1.99 -14.33 6.70
C ASP A 80 0.76 -13.49 6.30
N GLN A 81 -0.23 -13.51 7.19
CA GLN A 81 -1.38 -12.59 7.20
C GLN A 81 -0.96 -11.13 7.51
N GLY A 82 0.33 -10.83 7.49
CA GLY A 82 0.86 -9.48 7.65
C GLY A 82 0.29 -8.49 6.63
N GLY A 83 0.40 -7.20 6.93
CA GLY A 83 -0.17 -6.13 6.13
C GLY A 83 -1.30 -5.43 6.87
N THR A 84 -1.81 -4.36 6.28
CA THR A 84 -2.72 -3.47 6.99
C THR A 84 -4.14 -3.68 6.51
N LEU A 85 -5.00 -4.25 7.38
CA LEU A 85 -6.30 -4.81 7.01
C LEU A 85 -7.17 -3.89 6.14
N ARG A 86 -7.20 -2.59 6.44
CA ARG A 86 -8.01 -1.59 5.71
C ARG A 86 -7.56 -1.33 4.26
N TRP A 87 -6.33 -1.68 3.91
CA TRP A 87 -5.78 -1.57 2.55
C TRP A 87 -5.68 -2.95 1.88
N MET A 88 -6.02 -4.03 2.59
CA MET A 88 -5.91 -5.39 2.09
C MET A 88 -7.03 -5.69 1.10
N ALA A 89 -6.68 -6.29 -0.03
CA ALA A 89 -7.61 -6.65 -1.08
C ALA A 89 -8.55 -7.80 -0.65
N PRO A 90 -9.80 -7.85 -1.13
CA PRO A 90 -10.78 -8.88 -0.77
C PRO A 90 -10.27 -10.30 -0.97
N GLU A 91 -9.54 -10.56 -2.05
CA GLU A 91 -8.97 -11.87 -2.37
C GLU A 91 -7.89 -12.34 -1.38
N LEU A 92 -7.32 -11.40 -0.61
CA LEU A 92 -6.38 -11.69 0.48
C LEU A 92 -7.09 -11.88 1.84
N LEU A 93 -8.37 -11.54 1.93
CA LEU A 93 -9.20 -11.70 3.13
C LEU A 93 -10.05 -12.97 3.06
N TYR A 94 -10.61 -13.23 1.88
CA TYR A 94 -11.55 -14.31 1.61
C TYR A 94 -11.04 -15.17 0.44
N PRO A 95 -10.26 -16.22 0.72
CA PRO A 95 -9.74 -17.08 -0.34
C PRO A 95 -10.90 -17.87 -0.96
N LEU A 96 -10.86 -18.06 -2.28
CA LEU A 96 -11.88 -18.84 -2.98
C LEU A 96 -11.84 -20.30 -2.53
N PRO A 97 -12.98 -21.01 -2.51
CA PRO A 97 -13.03 -22.44 -2.20
C PRO A 97 -12.06 -23.23 -3.09
N GLY A 98 -11.14 -23.97 -2.48
CA GLY A 98 -10.12 -24.76 -3.20
C GLY A 98 -8.80 -24.04 -3.48
N ILE A 99 -8.64 -22.78 -3.05
CA ILE A 99 -7.34 -22.08 -3.05
C ILE A 99 -6.71 -22.21 -1.66
N GLU A 100 -5.56 -22.89 -1.59
CA GLU A 100 -4.87 -23.18 -0.31
C GLU A 100 -4.04 -22.01 0.24
N CYS A 101 -3.75 -20.97 -0.56
CA CYS A 101 -2.91 -19.86 -0.12
C CYS A 101 -3.38 -18.48 -0.58
N TYR A 102 -3.24 -17.51 0.32
CA TYR A 102 -3.40 -16.09 0.04
C TYR A 102 -2.21 -15.65 -0.83
N LYS A 103 -2.43 -15.40 -2.12
CA LYS A 103 -1.35 -14.94 -3.02
C LYS A 103 -1.46 -13.44 -3.25
N ARG A 104 -0.46 -12.68 -2.79
CA ARG A 104 -0.32 -11.27 -3.18
C ARG A 104 -0.02 -11.19 -4.67
N THR A 105 -0.72 -10.29 -5.34
CA THR A 105 -0.61 -10.07 -6.79
C THR A 105 -0.43 -8.59 -7.09
N THR A 106 -0.02 -8.27 -8.31
CA THR A 106 -0.03 -6.90 -8.80
C THR A 106 -1.42 -6.28 -8.72
N ALA A 107 -2.49 -7.07 -8.91
CA ALA A 107 -3.87 -6.62 -8.72
C ALA A 107 -4.19 -6.25 -7.26
N SER A 108 -3.70 -7.04 -6.29
CA SER A 108 -3.89 -6.70 -4.86
C SER A 108 -3.14 -5.42 -4.46
N ASP A 109 -1.97 -5.15 -5.05
CA ASP A 109 -1.28 -3.86 -4.90
C ASP A 109 -2.11 -2.71 -5.48
N MET A 110 -2.79 -2.92 -6.61
CA MET A 110 -3.63 -1.90 -7.23
C MET A 110 -4.90 -1.61 -6.41
N TYR A 111 -5.46 -2.60 -5.72
CA TYR A 111 -6.52 -2.38 -4.74
C TYR A 111 -6.02 -1.51 -3.58
N ALA A 112 -4.89 -1.89 -2.97
CA ALA A 112 -4.26 -1.14 -1.89
C ALA A 112 -3.89 0.29 -2.32
N TYR A 113 -3.48 0.48 -3.57
CA TYR A 113 -3.27 1.80 -4.18
C TYR A 113 -4.56 2.63 -4.25
N GLY A 114 -5.71 2.02 -4.56
CA GLY A 114 -7.01 2.68 -4.50
C GLY A 114 -7.35 3.17 -3.09
N CYS A 115 -7.14 2.31 -2.08
CA CYS A 115 -7.28 2.66 -0.66
C CYS A 115 -6.35 3.81 -0.25
N LEU A 116 -5.09 3.78 -0.69
CA LEU A 116 -4.14 4.88 -0.50
C LEU A 116 -4.65 6.18 -1.14
N CYS A 117 -5.23 6.14 -2.34
CA CYS A 117 -5.77 7.35 -2.97
C CYS A 117 -6.86 7.99 -2.10
N VAL A 118 -7.78 7.19 -1.57
CA VAL A 118 -8.80 7.64 -0.60
C VAL A 118 -8.14 8.23 0.64
N GLU A 119 -7.11 7.56 1.17
CA GLU A 119 -6.40 8.02 2.37
C GLU A 119 -5.74 9.38 2.17
N VAL A 120 -5.07 9.56 1.04
CA VAL A 120 -4.37 10.79 0.68
C VAL A 120 -5.34 11.94 0.42
N TYR A 121 -6.45 11.66 -0.25
CA TYR A 121 -7.42 12.69 -0.61
C TYR A 121 -8.25 13.15 0.59
N THR A 122 -8.64 12.23 1.46
CA THR A 122 -9.49 12.53 2.62
C THR A 122 -8.68 12.89 3.87
N GLY A 123 -7.41 12.51 3.93
CA GLY A 123 -6.58 12.60 5.13
C GLY A 123 -6.96 11.59 6.23
N GLN A 124 -7.85 10.63 5.93
CA GLN A 124 -8.36 9.63 6.86
C GLN A 124 -8.05 8.22 6.35
N VAL A 125 -7.96 7.23 7.24
CA VAL A 125 -7.77 5.84 6.81
C VAL A 125 -8.98 5.33 6.00
N PRO A 126 -8.83 4.33 5.11
CA PRO A 126 -9.97 3.70 4.45
C PRO A 126 -10.97 3.18 5.47
N PHE A 127 -12.26 3.35 5.17
CA PHE A 127 -13.38 2.98 6.06
C PHE A 127 -13.30 3.66 7.44
N ALA A 128 -12.94 4.94 7.50
CA ALA A 128 -12.77 5.71 8.73
C ALA A 128 -14.02 5.76 9.64
N ASP A 129 -15.20 5.59 9.05
CA ASP A 129 -16.49 5.49 9.77
C ASP A 129 -16.64 4.15 10.53
N VAL A 130 -15.86 3.13 10.18
CA VAL A 130 -15.93 1.79 10.77
C VAL A 130 -14.94 1.67 11.92
N ARG A 131 -15.45 1.49 13.14
CA ARG A 131 -14.65 1.45 14.37
C ARG A 131 -13.80 0.20 14.55
N SER A 132 -14.28 -0.95 14.10
CA SER A 132 -13.60 -2.24 14.26
C SER A 132 -13.00 -2.68 12.92
N GLU A 133 -11.76 -3.13 12.94
CA GLU A 133 -11.11 -3.73 11.76
C GLU A 133 -11.87 -4.97 11.27
N ILE A 134 -12.44 -5.77 12.18
CA ILE A 134 -13.25 -6.94 11.81
C ILE A 134 -14.50 -6.52 11.02
N MET A 135 -15.11 -5.39 11.38
CA MET A 135 -16.28 -4.87 10.64
C MET A 135 -15.90 -4.28 9.26
N VAL A 136 -14.62 -3.97 9.03
CA VAL A 136 -14.16 -3.56 7.69
C VAL A 136 -14.25 -4.74 6.74
N LEU A 137 -13.99 -5.96 7.21
CA LEU A 137 -14.11 -7.17 6.40
C LEU A 137 -15.50 -7.32 5.79
N GLU A 138 -16.56 -6.97 6.53
CA GLU A 138 -17.95 -7.04 6.03
C GLU A 138 -18.30 -5.98 4.97
N LYS A 139 -17.44 -4.98 4.76
CA LYS A 139 -17.65 -3.90 3.78
C LYS A 139 -16.83 -4.04 2.50
N VAL A 140 -15.90 -5.00 2.46
CA VAL A 140 -14.95 -5.23 1.37
C VAL A 140 -15.48 -6.27 0.39
#